data_AF-A0A4D4MXM1-F1
#
_entry.id   AF-A0A4D4MXM1-F1
#
_cell.length_a   1.000
_cell.length_b   1.000
_cell.length_c   1.000
_cell.angle_alpha   90.00
_cell.angle_beta   90.00
_cell.angle_gamma   90.00
#
_symmetry.space_group_name_H-M   'P 1'
#
loop_
_entity.id
_entity.type
_entity.pdbx_description
1 polymer ?
#
loop_
_entity_poly.entity_id
_entity_poly.type
_entity_poly.pdbx_seq_one_letter_code
_entity_poly.pdbx_strand_id
1 'polypeptide(L)'
;MHPMVKPALRRGWRDLNTVQFGMAPAHAMVLGPMDTATGSFLALLDGTRGLPLLREEGRRMGLPDGHVDGLVERLAASGLLDDATGGGPGADALRGKGAVLDRLRPDLASLSLVARAPGAGIQRLAARRSLRVQVRGAGRVGVVLASLLAGAGVGEVDVQDTGRVEPWDVAPGGLPAESIGERRNEAARRAVRSAAPERPPRQERASRRTTAGAADPGLSLVILTPRDGLGIHAPDPAAAEPLITSGTPHLYAGVVEGTGVVGPFVLPGESGCAGCLDQGRADRDRTWPRLVAQWRSGRPRQVQACDVALATAVAGVAAGHALAFLDGELPSSAGARWETSVPRLDWHARPVWAHPACSCGAAEKGNGEHTAKEGEPHETMAEQQPSADLPRKARAARLSGTWRAHV
;
A
#
# COMPACT_ATOMS: atom_id res chain seq x y z
N MET A 1 18.57 7.26 -20.84
CA MET A 1 18.19 5.93 -20.36
C MET A 1 19.38 4.99 -20.41
N HIS A 2 19.61 4.32 -19.29
CA HIS A 2 20.52 3.20 -19.14
C HIS A 2 19.67 1.96 -18.82
N PRO A 3 19.20 1.23 -19.84
CA PRO A 3 18.20 0.20 -19.67
C PRO A 3 18.76 -1.01 -18.91
N MET A 4 17.94 -1.52 -17.99
CA MET A 4 18.26 -2.67 -17.16
C MET A 4 17.06 -3.62 -17.13
N VAL A 5 17.27 -4.91 -17.40
CA VAL A 5 16.23 -5.92 -17.10
C VAL A 5 16.02 -5.95 -15.60
N LYS A 6 14.76 -5.87 -15.15
CA LYS A 6 14.42 -5.77 -13.72
C LYS A 6 15.10 -6.88 -12.91
N PRO A 7 16.05 -6.56 -12.02
CA PRO A 7 16.83 -7.57 -11.30
C PRO A 7 16.00 -8.34 -10.27
N ALA A 8 14.84 -7.81 -9.88
CA ALA A 8 13.88 -8.47 -9.00
C ALA A 8 13.21 -9.70 -9.64
N LEU A 9 13.26 -9.83 -10.97
CA LEU A 9 12.70 -10.96 -11.70
C LEU A 9 13.78 -11.99 -12.03
N ARG A 10 13.56 -13.24 -11.58
CA ARG A 10 14.37 -14.38 -12.02
C ARG A 10 14.13 -14.64 -13.50
N ARG A 11 15.19 -14.95 -14.26
CA ARG A 11 15.10 -15.27 -15.69
C ARG A 11 15.41 -16.75 -15.92
N GLY A 12 14.68 -17.40 -16.82
CA GLY A 12 14.96 -18.77 -17.26
C GLY A 12 14.39 -19.05 -18.65
N TRP A 13 15.03 -19.95 -19.39
CA TRP A 13 14.52 -20.43 -20.68
C TRP A 13 13.50 -21.55 -20.43
N ARG A 14 12.34 -21.48 -21.10
CA ARG A 14 11.33 -22.54 -21.09
C ARG A 14 11.60 -23.60 -22.14
N ASP A 15 12.14 -23.17 -23.26
CA ASP A 15 12.53 -23.95 -24.43
C ASP A 15 13.61 -23.17 -25.20
N LEU A 16 13.91 -23.58 -26.44
CA LEU A 16 14.97 -22.98 -27.26
C LEU A 16 14.68 -21.54 -27.71
N ASN A 17 13.44 -21.07 -27.67
CA ASN A 17 13.06 -19.76 -28.20
C ASN A 17 12.17 -18.93 -27.26
N THR A 18 11.95 -19.37 -26.03
CA THR A 18 11.03 -18.71 -25.11
C THR A 18 11.68 -18.47 -23.75
N VAL A 19 11.69 -17.21 -23.31
CA VAL A 19 12.24 -16.78 -22.02
C VAL A 19 11.13 -16.41 -21.06
N GLN A 20 11.21 -16.93 -19.83
CA GLN A 20 10.37 -16.52 -18.71
C GLN A 20 11.11 -15.54 -17.80
N PHE A 21 10.40 -14.49 -17.41
CA PHE A 21 10.79 -13.54 -16.36
C PHE A 21 9.85 -13.71 -15.17
N GLY A 22 10.39 -13.78 -13.97
CA GLY A 22 9.63 -14.02 -12.75
C GLY A 22 9.30 -15.50 -12.51
N MET A 23 9.17 -15.85 -11.23
CA MET A 23 8.84 -17.20 -10.76
C MET A 23 7.46 -17.27 -10.09
N ALA A 24 6.98 -16.16 -9.51
CA ALA A 24 5.67 -16.09 -8.89
C ALA A 24 4.59 -15.71 -9.92
N PRO A 25 3.41 -16.38 -9.95
CA PRO A 25 2.37 -16.11 -10.95
C PRO A 25 1.90 -14.66 -11.03
N ALA A 26 1.99 -13.91 -9.94
CA ALA A 26 1.59 -12.50 -9.90
C ALA A 26 2.45 -11.58 -10.78
N HIS A 27 3.71 -11.97 -11.06
CA HIS A 27 4.68 -11.15 -11.79
C HIS A 27 5.37 -11.91 -12.94
N ALA A 28 5.06 -13.21 -13.11
CA ALA A 28 5.69 -14.02 -14.14
C ALA A 28 5.18 -13.65 -15.53
N MET A 29 6.10 -13.49 -16.47
CA MET A 29 5.83 -13.16 -17.87
C MET A 29 6.68 -14.03 -18.78
N VAL A 30 6.17 -14.30 -19.98
CA VAL A 30 6.83 -15.14 -20.97
C VAL A 30 6.97 -14.34 -22.26
N LEU A 31 8.19 -14.29 -22.81
CA LEU A 31 8.50 -13.63 -24.07
C LEU A 31 9.04 -14.65 -25.08
N GLY A 32 8.48 -14.65 -26.28
CA GLY A 32 8.91 -15.50 -27.39
C GLY A 32 8.16 -15.18 -28.69
N PRO A 33 8.73 -15.51 -29.86
CA PRO A 33 10.01 -16.17 -30.03
C PRO A 33 11.20 -15.23 -29.76
N MET A 34 12.29 -15.78 -29.23
CA MET A 34 13.53 -15.08 -28.91
C MET A 34 14.71 -15.93 -29.39
N ASP A 35 15.42 -15.44 -30.39
CA ASP A 35 16.62 -16.09 -30.87
C ASP A 35 17.79 -15.96 -29.87
N THR A 36 18.84 -16.77 -30.08
CA THR A 36 20.02 -16.82 -29.22
C THR A 36 20.77 -15.48 -29.17
N ALA A 37 20.78 -14.71 -30.28
CA ALA A 37 21.48 -13.42 -30.35
C ALA A 37 20.79 -12.37 -29.48
N THR A 38 19.46 -12.26 -29.59
CA THR A 38 18.58 -11.43 -28.77
C THR A 38 18.65 -11.85 -27.30
N GLY A 39 18.61 -13.15 -27.03
CA GLY A 39 18.74 -13.70 -25.68
C GLY A 39 20.08 -13.36 -25.02
N SER A 40 21.17 -13.40 -25.79
CA SER A 40 22.50 -12.97 -25.34
C SER A 40 22.57 -11.46 -25.14
N PHE A 41 21.95 -10.68 -26.03
CA PHE A 41 21.88 -9.23 -25.94
C PHE A 41 21.17 -8.75 -24.67
N LEU A 42 20.16 -9.47 -24.18
CA LEU A 42 19.50 -9.15 -22.91
C LEU A 42 20.46 -9.07 -21.72
N ALA A 43 21.60 -9.77 -21.75
CA ALA A 43 22.60 -9.68 -20.68
C ALA A 43 23.35 -8.34 -20.66
N LEU A 44 23.33 -7.58 -21.77
CA LEU A 44 23.92 -6.24 -21.87
C LEU A 44 23.01 -5.14 -21.29
N LEU A 45 21.73 -5.45 -21.10
CA LEU A 45 20.75 -4.59 -20.43
C LEU A 45 20.91 -4.71 -18.91
N ASP A 46 22.06 -4.28 -18.41
CA ASP A 46 22.47 -4.33 -17.00
C ASP A 46 22.48 -2.95 -16.33
N GLY A 47 22.05 -1.90 -17.03
CA GLY A 47 22.04 -0.53 -16.54
C GLY A 47 23.39 0.19 -16.60
N THR A 48 24.46 -0.45 -17.07
CA THR A 48 25.80 0.19 -17.18
C THR A 48 25.97 0.96 -18.50
N ARG A 49 25.16 0.63 -19.52
CA ARG A 49 25.29 1.15 -20.90
C ARG A 49 24.07 2.01 -21.26
N GLY A 50 24.31 3.15 -21.91
CA GLY A 50 23.25 3.93 -22.55
C GLY A 50 22.83 3.37 -23.91
N LEU A 51 21.68 3.83 -24.43
CA LEU A 51 21.17 3.40 -25.74
C LEU A 51 22.16 3.52 -26.91
N PRO A 52 22.98 4.60 -27.04
CA PRO A 52 23.95 4.69 -28.13
C PRO A 52 24.94 3.53 -28.17
N LEU A 53 25.49 3.15 -27.01
CA LEU A 53 26.46 2.05 -26.90
C LEU A 53 25.77 0.69 -27.12
N LEU A 54 24.53 0.53 -26.66
CA LEU A 54 23.76 -0.70 -26.89
C LEU A 54 23.43 -0.92 -28.38
N ARG A 55 23.19 0.14 -29.14
CA ARG A 55 23.01 0.04 -30.61
C ARG A 55 24.29 -0.37 -31.31
N GLU A 56 25.45 0.11 -30.86
CA GLU A 56 26.75 -0.34 -31.37
C GLU A 56 27.00 -1.82 -31.09
N GLU A 57 26.75 -2.26 -29.86
CA GLU A 57 26.85 -3.66 -29.47
C GLU A 57 25.89 -4.55 -30.26
N GLY A 58 24.65 -4.10 -30.48
CA GLY A 58 23.68 -4.83 -31.30
C GLY A 58 24.17 -5.06 -32.73
N ARG A 59 24.76 -4.04 -33.36
CA ARG A 59 25.38 -4.18 -34.69
C ARG A 59 26.57 -5.14 -34.67
N ARG A 60 27.42 -5.10 -33.64
CA ARG A 60 28.54 -6.03 -33.47
C ARG A 60 28.09 -7.48 -33.30
N MET A 61 26.92 -7.69 -32.70
CA MET A 61 26.28 -9.00 -32.55
C MET A 61 25.48 -9.45 -33.80
N GLY A 62 25.45 -8.64 -34.85
CA GLY A 62 24.72 -8.95 -36.09
C GLY A 62 23.20 -8.80 -35.99
N LEU A 63 22.70 -8.03 -35.02
CA LEU A 63 21.26 -7.74 -34.92
C LEU A 63 20.83 -6.74 -36.01
N PRO A 64 19.63 -6.88 -36.59
CA PRO A 64 19.11 -5.95 -37.58
C PRO A 64 19.00 -4.51 -37.05
N ASP A 65 19.08 -3.54 -37.96
CA ASP A 65 18.86 -2.14 -37.62
C ASP A 65 17.46 -1.94 -37.01
N GLY A 66 17.39 -1.15 -35.93
CA GLY A 66 16.15 -0.92 -35.17
C GLY A 66 15.74 -2.05 -34.22
N HIS A 67 16.37 -3.23 -34.28
CA HIS A 67 16.02 -4.36 -33.40
C HIS A 67 16.22 -4.05 -31.92
N VAL A 68 17.32 -3.35 -31.58
CA VAL A 68 17.64 -2.94 -30.20
C VAL A 68 16.57 -1.99 -29.66
N ASP A 69 16.18 -0.99 -30.43
CA ASP A 69 15.19 0.00 -30.02
C ASP A 69 13.81 -0.65 -29.84
N GLY A 70 13.39 -1.48 -30.79
CA GLY A 70 12.13 -2.24 -30.69
C GLY A 70 12.12 -3.23 -29.52
N LEU A 71 13.26 -3.87 -29.21
CA LEU A 71 13.38 -4.74 -28.04
C LEU A 71 13.23 -3.95 -26.73
N VAL A 72 13.94 -2.83 -26.60
CA VAL A 72 13.85 -1.94 -25.43
C VAL A 72 12.42 -1.44 -25.24
N GLU A 73 11.77 -1.00 -26.31
CA GLU A 73 10.39 -0.53 -26.28
C GLU A 73 9.42 -1.62 -25.81
N ARG A 74 9.52 -2.85 -26.37
CA ARG A 74 8.69 -3.98 -25.95
C ARG A 74 8.95 -4.40 -24.50
N LEU A 75 10.20 -4.39 -24.04
CA LEU A 75 10.55 -4.69 -22.65
C LEU A 75 10.01 -3.61 -21.69
N ALA A 76 10.06 -2.35 -22.09
CA ALA A 76 9.49 -1.25 -21.31
C ALA A 76 7.95 -1.34 -21.25
N ALA A 77 7.29 -1.59 -22.39
CA ALA A 77 5.84 -1.74 -22.47
C ALA A 77 5.33 -2.96 -21.68
N SER A 78 6.10 -4.04 -21.64
CA SER A 78 5.81 -5.23 -20.82
C SER A 78 6.17 -5.06 -19.34
N GLY A 79 6.81 -3.94 -18.96
CA GLY A 79 7.20 -3.68 -17.57
C GLY A 79 8.35 -4.57 -17.08
N LEU A 80 9.17 -5.11 -17.99
CA LEU A 80 10.34 -5.94 -17.68
C LEU A 80 11.65 -5.12 -17.64
N LEU A 81 11.59 -3.87 -18.06
CA LEU A 81 12.73 -2.95 -18.11
C LEU A 81 12.66 -1.88 -17.02
N ASP A 82 13.82 -1.52 -16.50
CA ASP A 82 14.07 -0.39 -15.62
C ASP A 82 15.15 0.54 -16.23
N ASP A 83 15.32 1.73 -15.66
CA ASP A 83 16.36 2.69 -16.08
C ASP A 83 17.23 3.06 -14.88
N ALA A 84 18.51 2.64 -14.92
CA ALA A 84 19.48 2.92 -13.85
C ALA A 84 19.72 4.42 -13.62
N THR A 85 19.42 5.25 -14.61
CA THR A 85 19.53 6.72 -14.57
C THR A 85 18.18 7.43 -14.53
N GLY A 86 17.07 6.69 -14.48
CA GLY A 86 15.71 7.22 -14.54
C GLY A 86 15.20 7.75 -13.20
N GLY A 87 13.96 8.26 -13.21
CA GLY A 87 13.22 8.70 -12.02
C GLY A 87 13.40 10.16 -11.60
N GLY A 88 14.19 10.94 -12.35
CA GLY A 88 14.30 12.39 -12.19
C GLY A 88 15.14 12.85 -10.98
N PRO A 89 15.11 14.16 -10.66
CA PRO A 89 16.03 14.77 -9.69
C PRO A 89 15.96 14.18 -8.28
N GLY A 90 14.77 13.78 -7.83
CA GLY A 90 14.59 13.12 -6.52
C GLY A 90 15.26 11.75 -6.47
N ALA A 91 15.20 11.00 -7.57
CA ALA A 91 15.89 9.72 -7.70
C ALA A 91 17.42 9.90 -7.77
N ASP A 92 17.90 10.92 -8.50
CA ASP A 92 19.32 11.28 -8.55
C ASP A 92 19.87 11.60 -7.15
N ALA A 93 19.15 12.42 -6.39
CA ALA A 93 19.50 12.75 -5.01
C ALA A 93 19.53 11.51 -4.11
N LEU A 94 18.61 10.56 -4.31
CA LEU A 94 18.59 9.30 -3.55
C LEU A 94 19.75 8.37 -3.96
N ARG A 95 20.10 8.28 -5.24
CA ARG A 95 21.28 7.54 -5.72
C ARG A 95 22.58 8.10 -5.14
N GLY A 96 22.65 9.41 -4.89
CA GLY A 96 23.76 10.05 -4.18
C GLY A 96 23.91 9.61 -2.71
N LYS A 97 22.90 8.96 -2.10
CA LYS A 97 22.90 8.49 -0.71
C LYS A 97 23.07 6.96 -0.65
N GLY A 98 24.23 6.45 -1.06
CA GLY A 98 24.51 5.01 -1.19
C GLY A 98 24.04 4.15 0.00
N ALA A 99 24.42 4.51 1.24
CA ALA A 99 24.04 3.74 2.44
C ALA A 99 22.52 3.72 2.71
N VAL A 100 21.82 4.79 2.38
CA VAL A 100 20.35 4.87 2.51
C VAL A 100 19.69 3.98 1.45
N LEU A 101 20.19 4.09 0.21
CA LEU A 101 19.71 3.27 -0.89
C LEU A 101 19.95 1.78 -0.61
N ASP A 102 21.12 1.40 -0.09
CA ASP A 102 21.45 0.02 0.27
C ASP A 102 20.46 -0.58 1.26
N ARG A 103 20.05 0.18 2.29
CA ARG A 103 19.01 -0.26 3.24
C ARG A 103 17.64 -0.41 2.59
N LEU A 104 17.34 0.39 1.56
CA LEU A 104 16.06 0.40 0.84
C LEU A 104 16.07 -0.47 -0.43
N ARG A 105 17.15 -1.20 -0.73
CA ARG A 105 17.24 -2.04 -1.94
C ARG A 105 16.10 -3.05 -2.05
N PRO A 106 15.66 -3.76 -0.98
CA PRO A 106 14.54 -4.69 -1.07
C PRO A 106 13.21 -3.98 -1.40
N ASP A 107 12.95 -2.82 -0.80
CA ASP A 107 11.76 -2.00 -1.07
C ASP A 107 11.77 -1.48 -2.52
N LEU A 108 12.93 -1.00 -2.99
CA LEU A 108 13.09 -0.56 -4.38
C LEU A 108 12.90 -1.71 -5.37
N ALA A 109 13.45 -2.89 -5.06
CA ALA A 109 13.25 -4.09 -5.88
C ALA A 109 11.76 -4.46 -5.96
N SER A 110 11.04 -4.39 -4.84
CA SER A 110 9.59 -4.65 -4.79
C SER A 110 8.80 -3.59 -5.57
N LEU A 111 9.15 -2.31 -5.41
CA LEU A 111 8.55 -1.22 -6.18
C LEU A 111 8.76 -1.38 -7.68
N SER A 112 9.93 -1.87 -8.11
CA SER A 112 10.19 -2.15 -9.53
C SER A 112 9.22 -3.19 -10.12
N LEU A 113 8.68 -4.11 -9.31
CA LEU A 113 7.72 -5.12 -9.78
C LEU A 113 6.31 -4.57 -9.99
N VAL A 114 5.97 -3.47 -9.31
CA VAL A 114 4.63 -2.86 -9.36
C VAL A 114 4.63 -1.63 -10.28
N ALA A 115 5.69 -0.82 -10.24
CA ALA A 115 5.86 0.33 -11.11
C ALA A 115 6.37 -0.13 -12.49
N ARG A 116 5.48 -0.12 -13.49
CA ARG A 116 5.79 -0.68 -14.82
C ARG A 116 6.81 0.14 -15.60
N ALA A 117 6.70 1.47 -15.57
CA ALA A 117 7.54 2.36 -16.37
C ALA A 117 9.01 2.37 -15.88
N PRO A 118 10.00 2.45 -16.78
CA PRO A 118 11.41 2.55 -16.40
C PRO A 118 11.68 3.75 -15.48
N GLY A 119 12.39 3.53 -14.38
CA GLY A 119 12.70 4.56 -13.38
C GLY A 119 11.55 4.91 -12.43
N ALA A 120 10.33 4.40 -12.64
CA ALA A 120 9.19 4.75 -11.81
C ALA A 120 9.30 4.20 -10.37
N GLY A 121 9.98 3.08 -10.16
CA GLY A 121 10.19 2.52 -8.81
C GLY A 121 11.01 3.45 -7.93
N ILE A 122 12.16 3.92 -8.41
CA ILE A 122 13.01 4.86 -7.66
C ILE A 122 12.37 6.25 -7.55
N GLN A 123 11.59 6.66 -8.55
CA GLN A 123 10.79 7.89 -8.48
C GLN A 123 9.76 7.83 -7.34
N ARG A 124 8.98 6.75 -7.23
CA ARG A 124 8.02 6.54 -6.13
C ARG A 124 8.74 6.52 -4.78
N LEU A 125 9.86 5.82 -4.68
CA LEU A 125 10.66 5.79 -3.45
C LEU A 125 11.19 7.18 -3.05
N ALA A 126 11.63 7.98 -4.03
CA ALA A 126 12.06 9.34 -3.78
C ALA A 126 10.89 10.25 -3.34
N ALA A 127 9.72 10.12 -3.97
CA ALA A 127 8.51 10.85 -3.59
C ALA A 127 8.06 10.48 -2.18
N ARG A 128 8.02 9.18 -1.84
CA ARG A 128 7.68 8.66 -0.51
C ARG A 128 8.52 9.30 0.61
N ARG A 129 9.80 9.57 0.34
CA ARG A 129 10.73 10.23 1.27
C ARG A 129 10.44 11.71 1.52
N SER A 130 9.56 12.35 0.75
CA SER A 130 9.05 13.70 1.01
C SER A 130 7.73 13.75 1.76
N LEU A 131 7.08 12.59 1.98
CA LEU A 131 5.75 12.51 2.59
C LEU A 131 5.81 12.45 4.12
N ARG A 132 4.72 12.90 4.74
CA ARG A 132 4.56 12.97 6.19
C ARG A 132 3.35 12.17 6.64
N VAL A 133 3.56 11.24 7.55
CA VAL A 133 2.51 10.37 8.11
C VAL A 133 2.44 10.54 9.61
N GLN A 134 1.23 10.62 10.14
CA GLN A 134 0.99 10.64 11.58
C GLN A 134 0.27 9.38 12.02
N VAL A 135 0.80 8.68 13.01
CA VAL A 135 0.14 7.54 13.66
C VAL A 135 -0.39 7.99 15.02
N ARG A 136 -1.70 7.91 15.24
CA ARG A 136 -2.37 8.25 16.49
C ARG A 136 -2.66 6.98 17.27
N GLY A 137 -1.89 6.78 18.34
CA GLY A 137 -1.86 5.58 19.17
C GLY A 137 -0.53 4.85 19.03
N ALA A 138 0.12 4.61 20.17
CA ALA A 138 1.41 3.97 20.29
C ALA A 138 1.30 2.62 21.00
N GLY A 139 0.22 1.87 20.75
CA GLY A 139 0.11 0.47 21.19
C GLY A 139 0.92 -0.48 20.30
N ARG A 140 0.74 -1.79 20.50
CA ARG A 140 1.44 -2.84 19.73
C ARG A 140 1.24 -2.76 18.22
N VAL A 141 0.06 -2.35 17.74
CA VAL A 141 -0.17 -2.13 16.30
C VAL A 141 0.52 -0.83 15.83
N GLY A 142 0.27 0.28 16.53
CA GLY A 142 0.68 1.61 16.09
C GLY A 142 2.19 1.81 15.99
N VAL A 143 2.98 1.36 16.97
CA VAL A 143 4.44 1.54 16.92
C VAL A 143 5.09 0.62 15.89
N VAL A 144 4.63 -0.63 15.78
CA VAL A 144 5.11 -1.55 14.73
C VAL A 144 4.82 -0.99 13.35
N LEU A 145 3.59 -0.53 13.11
CA LEU A 145 3.19 0.14 11.88
C LEU A 145 4.08 1.37 11.58
N ALA A 146 4.27 2.26 12.56
CA ALA A 146 5.09 3.45 12.38
C ALA A 146 6.56 3.10 12.04
N SER A 147 7.11 2.09 12.70
CA SER A 147 8.46 1.57 12.41
C SER A 147 8.54 0.99 10.99
N LEU A 148 7.53 0.25 10.53
CA LEU A 148 7.46 -0.29 9.17
C LEU A 148 7.45 0.83 8.13
N LEU A 149 6.63 1.87 8.32
CA LEU A 149 6.57 3.02 7.41
C LEU A 149 7.91 3.76 7.35
N ALA A 150 8.54 4.00 8.49
CA ALA A 150 9.85 4.65 8.54
C ALA A 150 10.94 3.78 7.88
N GLY A 151 10.94 2.47 8.15
CA GLY A 151 11.87 1.51 7.53
C GLY A 151 11.70 1.43 6.00
N ALA A 152 10.46 1.49 5.52
CA ALA A 152 10.11 1.52 4.09
C ALA A 152 10.42 2.87 3.40
N GLY A 153 11.01 3.83 4.12
CA GLY A 153 11.47 5.10 3.54
C GLY A 153 10.41 6.20 3.47
N VAL A 154 9.36 6.18 4.29
CA VAL A 154 8.53 7.37 4.50
C VAL A 154 9.35 8.47 5.17
N GLY A 155 9.26 9.69 4.64
CA GLY A 155 10.12 10.82 5.03
C GLY A 155 10.00 11.22 6.49
N GLU A 156 8.79 11.51 6.95
CA GLU A 156 8.50 11.82 8.34
C GLU A 156 7.36 10.95 8.86
N VAL A 157 7.63 10.22 9.95
CA VAL A 157 6.61 9.46 10.68
C VAL A 157 6.56 9.99 12.11
N ASP A 158 5.47 10.66 12.48
CA ASP A 158 5.22 11.10 13.85
C ASP A 158 4.23 10.15 14.54
N VAL A 159 4.50 9.83 15.80
CA VAL A 159 3.61 9.02 16.63
C VAL A 159 3.07 9.88 17.75
N GLN A 160 1.75 9.95 17.84
CA GLN A 160 1.03 10.70 18.85
C GLN A 160 0.33 9.75 19.81
N ASP A 161 0.71 9.82 21.08
CA ASP A 161 0.04 9.13 22.17
C ASP A 161 0.35 9.84 23.50
N THR A 162 -0.41 9.52 24.52
CA THR A 162 -0.28 9.99 25.90
C THR A 162 -0.07 8.82 26.85
N GLY A 163 0.44 9.10 28.05
CA GLY A 163 0.70 8.08 29.07
C GLY A 163 2.05 7.37 28.91
N ARG A 164 2.19 6.25 29.61
CA ARG A 164 3.45 5.51 29.76
C ARG A 164 3.40 4.12 29.13
N VAL A 165 4.55 3.60 28.74
CA VAL A 165 4.66 2.23 28.23
C VAL A 165 4.31 1.25 29.34
N GLU A 166 3.32 0.40 29.10
CA GLU A 166 2.94 -0.67 30.02
C GLU A 166 3.63 -2.00 29.63
N PRO A 167 3.74 -2.98 30.54
CA PRO A 167 4.37 -4.27 30.23
C PRO A 167 3.75 -4.99 29.01
N TRP A 168 2.45 -4.84 28.79
CA TRP A 168 1.72 -5.43 27.66
C TRP A 168 1.78 -4.60 26.36
N ASP A 169 2.42 -3.44 26.36
CA ASP A 169 2.65 -2.64 25.14
C ASP A 169 3.86 -3.15 24.33
N VAL A 170 4.69 -4.02 24.91
CA VAL A 170 5.93 -4.52 24.29
C VAL A 170 5.63 -5.38 23.06
N ALA A 171 6.35 -5.11 21.95
CA ALA A 171 6.27 -5.92 20.74
C ALA A 171 7.57 -5.82 19.90
N PRO A 172 7.96 -6.90 19.19
CA PRO A 172 9.02 -6.85 18.19
C PRO A 172 8.73 -5.79 17.11
N GLY A 173 9.72 -4.98 16.76
CA GLY A 173 9.55 -3.84 15.84
C GLY A 173 8.72 -2.67 16.41
N GLY A 174 8.20 -2.83 17.63
CA GLY A 174 7.41 -1.84 18.37
C GLY A 174 8.18 -1.26 19.55
N LEU A 175 7.50 -1.14 20.70
CA LEU A 175 8.11 -0.70 21.94
C LEU A 175 8.90 -1.85 22.57
N PRO A 176 10.17 -1.63 22.94
CA PRO A 176 10.98 -2.68 23.55
C PRO A 176 10.80 -2.69 25.07
N ALA A 177 11.17 -3.79 25.73
CA ALA A 177 10.92 -4.01 27.17
C ALA A 177 11.62 -2.98 28.06
N GLU A 178 12.80 -2.48 27.65
CA GLU A 178 13.55 -1.44 28.36
C GLU A 178 12.82 -0.09 28.41
N SER A 179 11.79 0.11 27.57
CA SER A 179 11.00 1.35 27.56
C SER A 179 9.83 1.33 28.55
N ILE A 180 9.59 0.23 29.27
CA ILE A 180 8.51 0.14 30.26
C ILE A 180 8.63 1.28 31.29
N GLY A 181 7.53 1.98 31.54
CA GLY A 181 7.47 3.14 32.42
C GLY A 181 7.90 4.47 31.78
N GLU A 182 8.55 4.47 30.61
CA GLU A 182 8.84 5.70 29.86
C GLU A 182 7.58 6.32 29.25
N ARG A 183 7.68 7.58 28.80
CA ARG A 183 6.59 8.22 28.05
C ARG A 183 6.43 7.54 26.70
N ARG A 184 5.20 7.11 26.38
CA ARG A 184 4.96 6.27 25.20
C ARG A 184 5.33 6.95 23.88
N ASN A 185 5.07 8.26 23.78
CA ASN A 185 5.46 9.07 22.62
C ASN A 185 6.97 9.17 22.42
N GLU A 186 7.77 9.28 23.49
CA GLU A 186 9.23 9.36 23.42
C GLU A 186 9.83 8.01 23.02
N ALA A 187 9.36 6.93 23.63
CA ALA A 187 9.76 5.57 23.31
C ALA A 187 9.39 5.20 21.86
N ALA A 188 8.17 5.51 21.41
CA ALA A 188 7.74 5.28 20.03
C ALA A 188 8.60 6.08 19.04
N ARG A 189 8.88 7.36 19.34
CA ARG A 189 9.78 8.17 18.51
C ARG A 189 11.20 7.61 18.45
N ARG A 190 11.72 6.97 19.50
CA ARG A 190 13.00 6.25 19.43
C ARG A 190 12.90 5.05 18.49
N ALA A 191 11.88 4.20 18.64
CA ALA A 191 11.67 3.03 17.79
C ALA A 191 11.59 3.40 16.30
N VAL A 192 10.78 4.40 15.96
CA VAL A 192 10.63 4.92 14.58
C VAL A 192 11.97 5.45 14.03
N ARG A 193 12.72 6.21 14.83
CA ARG A 193 14.05 6.70 14.40
C ARG A 193 15.07 5.59 14.19
N SER A 194 15.02 4.53 15.00
CA SER A 194 15.89 3.37 14.83
C SER A 194 15.56 2.57 13.58
N ALA A 195 14.27 2.52 13.20
CA ALA A 195 13.82 1.84 12.00
C ALA A 195 14.20 2.59 10.70
N ALA A 196 14.15 3.93 10.70
CA ALA A 196 14.39 4.75 9.52
C ALA A 196 15.77 4.49 8.86
N PRO A 197 15.84 4.47 7.51
CA PRO A 197 17.09 4.26 6.77
C PRO A 197 18.06 5.44 6.89
N GLU A 198 17.52 6.63 7.16
CA GLU A 198 18.26 7.87 7.36
C GLU A 198 17.73 8.59 8.59
N ARG A 199 18.62 9.23 9.36
CA ARG A 199 18.19 10.09 10.46
C ARG A 199 17.59 11.37 9.87
N PRO A 200 16.37 11.77 10.28
CA PRO A 200 15.77 13.00 9.77
C PRO A 200 16.71 14.19 10.06
N PRO A 201 16.92 15.10 9.08
CA PRO A 201 17.83 16.22 9.25
C PRO A 201 17.43 17.06 10.46
N ARG A 202 18.43 17.37 11.29
CA ARG A 202 18.25 18.03 12.60
C ARG A 202 17.71 19.47 12.49
N GLN A 203 17.64 20.04 11.29
CA GLN A 203 17.62 21.50 11.06
C GLN A 203 16.25 22.18 10.91
N GLU A 204 15.10 21.50 10.88
CA GLU A 204 13.81 22.20 10.65
C GLU A 204 12.79 22.18 11.80
N ARG A 205 13.05 21.45 12.89
CA ARG A 205 12.14 21.49 14.06
C ARG A 205 12.23 22.80 14.86
N ALA A 206 13.37 23.51 14.78
CA ALA A 206 13.54 24.81 15.41
C ALA A 206 12.92 25.95 14.58
N SER A 207 13.05 25.91 13.24
CA SER A 207 12.51 26.96 12.36
C SER A 207 11.02 26.83 12.04
N ARG A 208 10.43 25.63 12.02
CA ARG A 208 8.97 25.47 11.79
C ARG A 208 8.10 25.90 12.97
N ARG A 209 8.70 26.09 14.16
CA ARG A 209 8.03 26.68 15.32
C ARG A 209 8.06 28.21 15.33
N THR A 210 8.85 28.83 14.45
CA THR A 210 9.11 30.29 14.45
C THR A 210 8.69 30.99 13.16
N THR A 211 8.35 30.28 12.08
CA THR A 211 7.79 30.87 10.86
C THR A 211 6.28 30.62 10.76
N ALA A 212 5.48 31.46 11.41
CA ALA A 212 4.02 31.50 11.30
C ALA A 212 3.49 31.97 9.92
N GLY A 213 4.14 31.55 8.82
CA GLY A 213 3.84 32.01 7.47
C GLY A 213 4.33 31.14 6.31
N ALA A 214 5.05 30.04 6.57
CA ALA A 214 5.30 29.01 5.55
C ALA A 214 4.26 27.91 5.75
N ALA A 215 3.43 27.64 4.74
CA ALA A 215 2.41 26.59 4.80
C ALA A 215 3.05 25.27 5.26
N ASP A 216 2.66 24.77 6.43
CA ASP A 216 3.01 23.42 6.87
C ASP A 216 2.53 22.48 5.76
N PRO A 217 3.38 21.63 5.15
CA PRO A 217 3.02 20.83 3.97
C PRO A 217 1.92 19.77 4.20
N GLY A 218 1.13 19.90 5.25
CA GLY A 218 0.06 19.00 5.62
C GLY A 218 0.57 17.62 6.04
N LEU A 219 -0.35 16.78 6.47
CA LEU A 219 -0.11 15.35 6.64
C LEU A 219 -0.62 14.65 5.37
N SER A 220 0.21 13.82 4.77
CA SER A 220 -0.17 13.01 3.59
C SER A 220 -1.15 11.90 3.99
N LEU A 221 -1.04 11.39 5.22
CA LEU A 221 -1.91 10.34 5.76
C LEU A 221 -1.92 10.39 7.29
N VAL A 222 -3.10 10.17 7.89
CA VAL A 222 -3.25 9.94 9.33
C VAL A 222 -3.71 8.50 9.59
N ILE A 223 -3.03 7.77 10.46
CA ILE A 223 -3.41 6.39 10.81
C ILE A 223 -3.87 6.34 12.26
N LEU A 224 -5.13 5.98 12.45
CA LEU A 224 -5.79 5.86 13.75
C LEU A 224 -5.62 4.42 14.24
N THR A 225 -4.79 4.26 15.25
CA THR A 225 -4.54 2.98 15.92
C THR A 225 -4.98 3.05 17.38
N PRO A 226 -6.30 3.10 17.63
CA PRO A 226 -6.82 3.22 18.99
C PRO A 226 -6.31 2.07 19.84
N ARG A 227 -5.94 2.39 21.08
CA ARG A 227 -5.47 1.39 22.04
C ARG A 227 -6.61 0.69 22.73
N ASP A 228 -7.83 1.21 22.64
CA ASP A 228 -9.04 0.52 23.05
C ASP A 228 -9.61 -0.30 21.88
N GLY A 229 -9.97 -1.56 22.13
CA GLY A 229 -10.63 -2.39 21.10
C GLY A 229 -11.94 -1.78 20.61
N LEU A 230 -12.60 -0.96 21.44
CA LEU A 230 -13.83 -0.27 21.08
C LEU A 230 -13.60 0.80 20.01
N GLY A 231 -12.50 1.56 20.08
CA GLY A 231 -12.19 2.61 19.10
C GLY A 231 -11.94 2.07 17.70
N ILE A 232 -11.48 0.82 17.55
CA ILE A 232 -11.40 0.16 16.24
C ILE A 232 -12.73 -0.50 15.86
N HIS A 233 -13.45 -1.10 16.82
CA HIS A 233 -14.71 -1.77 16.52
C HIS A 233 -15.79 -0.79 16.09
N ALA A 234 -16.02 0.26 16.88
CA ALA A 234 -17.02 1.31 16.73
C ALA A 234 -16.35 2.70 16.82
N PRO A 235 -15.56 3.09 15.80
CA PRO A 235 -14.82 4.35 15.80
C PRO A 235 -15.76 5.53 15.97
N ASP A 236 -15.37 6.48 16.83
CA ASP A 236 -16.15 7.69 17.07
C ASP A 236 -16.11 8.63 15.85
N PRO A 237 -17.25 8.90 15.18
CA PRO A 237 -17.27 9.78 14.02
C PRO A 237 -16.75 11.19 14.34
N ALA A 238 -16.98 11.69 15.56
CA ALA A 238 -16.54 13.02 15.98
C ALA A 238 -15.00 13.14 16.05
N ALA A 239 -14.31 12.05 16.42
CA ALA A 239 -12.84 12.03 16.45
C ALA A 239 -12.21 12.12 15.04
N ALA A 240 -12.98 11.78 14.00
CA ALA A 240 -12.56 11.84 12.60
C ALA A 240 -12.99 13.14 11.90
N GLU A 241 -13.91 13.91 12.47
CA GLU A 241 -14.47 15.12 11.88
C GLU A 241 -13.40 16.13 11.43
N PRO A 242 -12.33 16.44 12.20
CA PRO A 242 -11.29 17.34 11.72
C PRO A 242 -10.58 16.83 10.46
N LEU A 243 -10.40 15.51 10.32
CA LEU A 243 -9.76 14.89 9.16
C LEU A 243 -10.68 14.89 7.94
N ILE A 244 -11.99 14.74 8.16
CA ILE A 244 -12.99 14.85 7.11
C ILE A 244 -13.04 16.29 6.58
N THR A 245 -13.16 17.27 7.49
CA THR A 245 -13.25 18.69 7.14
C THR A 245 -11.98 19.20 6.45
N SER A 246 -10.79 18.74 6.86
CA SER A 246 -9.53 19.11 6.22
C SER A 246 -9.21 18.32 4.95
N GLY A 247 -10.06 17.36 4.55
CA GLY A 247 -9.81 16.50 3.40
C GLY A 247 -8.60 15.55 3.59
N THR A 248 -8.18 15.30 4.84
CA THR A 248 -6.99 14.49 5.12
C THR A 248 -7.31 12.99 5.03
N PRO A 249 -6.64 12.25 4.13
CA PRO A 249 -6.77 10.80 4.05
C PRO A 249 -6.42 10.15 5.38
N HIS A 250 -7.19 9.15 5.79
CA HIS A 250 -6.93 8.45 7.03
C HIS A 250 -7.29 6.97 7.01
N LEU A 251 -6.56 6.18 7.79
CA LEU A 251 -6.73 4.74 7.88
C LEU A 251 -6.95 4.32 9.34
N TYR A 252 -7.89 3.40 9.58
CA TYR A 252 -8.04 2.75 10.87
C TYR A 252 -7.30 1.43 10.91
N ALA A 253 -6.59 1.12 11.99
CA ALA A 253 -6.01 -0.21 12.19
C ALA A 253 -5.97 -0.57 13.68
N GLY A 254 -6.34 -1.79 14.04
CA GLY A 254 -6.36 -2.18 15.44
C GLY A 254 -6.84 -3.60 15.66
N VAL A 255 -6.97 -3.97 16.93
CA VAL A 255 -7.46 -5.29 17.34
C VAL A 255 -8.58 -5.12 18.36
N VAL A 256 -9.64 -5.91 18.22
CA VAL A 256 -10.73 -6.03 19.18
C VAL A 256 -11.05 -7.49 19.40
N GLU A 257 -11.04 -7.95 20.66
CA GLU A 257 -11.46 -9.31 21.03
C GLU A 257 -10.82 -10.43 20.16
N GLY A 258 -9.51 -10.33 19.86
CA GLY A 258 -8.81 -11.29 19.01
C GLY A 258 -9.11 -11.17 17.50
N THR A 259 -9.83 -10.13 17.08
CA THR A 259 -10.11 -9.79 15.69
C THR A 259 -9.29 -8.57 15.28
N GLY A 260 -8.36 -8.78 14.35
CA GLY A 260 -7.59 -7.73 13.71
C GLY A 260 -8.40 -7.03 12.62
N VAL A 261 -8.27 -5.71 12.54
CA VAL A 261 -8.97 -4.90 11.54
C VAL A 261 -8.03 -3.89 10.91
N VAL A 262 -8.08 -3.78 9.59
CA VAL A 262 -7.45 -2.72 8.79
C VAL A 262 -8.51 -2.10 7.90
N GLY A 263 -8.82 -0.83 8.15
CA GLY A 263 -9.81 -0.06 7.41
C GLY A 263 -11.02 0.35 8.24
N PRO A 264 -11.88 1.23 7.70
CA PRO A 264 -11.80 1.72 6.32
C PRO A 264 -10.58 2.63 6.09
N PHE A 265 -10.01 2.57 4.89
CA PHE A 265 -9.17 3.65 4.38
C PHE A 265 -10.11 4.71 3.83
N VAL A 266 -10.09 5.87 4.45
CA VAL A 266 -11.03 6.97 4.21
C VAL A 266 -10.34 8.04 3.39
N LEU A 267 -10.81 8.18 2.16
CA LEU A 267 -10.73 9.37 1.33
C LEU A 267 -11.98 10.22 1.57
N PRO A 268 -11.85 11.37 2.27
CA PRO A 268 -13.01 12.23 2.57
C PRO A 268 -13.78 12.62 1.30
N GLY A 269 -15.12 12.49 1.35
CA GLY A 269 -15.98 12.76 0.19
C GLY A 269 -16.02 11.68 -0.89
N GLU A 270 -15.22 10.62 -0.80
CA GLU A 270 -15.12 9.60 -1.87
C GLU A 270 -15.38 8.18 -1.39
N SER A 271 -14.98 7.85 -0.16
CA SER A 271 -15.12 6.50 0.40
C SER A 271 -15.90 6.51 1.72
N GLY A 272 -16.47 5.35 2.08
CA GLY A 272 -17.19 5.19 3.35
C GLY A 272 -16.30 5.48 4.56
N CYS A 273 -16.75 6.36 5.44
CA CYS A 273 -16.03 6.77 6.65
C CYS A 273 -16.55 6.04 7.91
N ALA A 274 -15.98 6.36 9.09
CA ALA A 274 -16.48 5.87 10.38
C ALA A 274 -17.96 6.19 10.63
N GLY A 275 -18.43 7.38 10.22
CA GLY A 275 -19.84 7.74 10.29
C GLY A 275 -20.73 6.88 9.39
N CYS A 276 -20.29 6.59 8.16
CA CYS A 276 -21.02 5.69 7.26
C CYS A 276 -21.13 4.27 7.84
N LEU A 277 -20.04 3.78 8.45
CA LEU A 277 -20.03 2.50 9.14
C LEU A 277 -21.01 2.47 10.31
N ASP A 278 -21.03 3.51 11.14
CA ASP A 278 -21.91 3.60 12.30
C ASP A 278 -23.39 3.66 11.89
N GLN A 279 -23.73 4.52 10.93
CA GLN A 279 -25.09 4.62 10.39
C GLN A 279 -25.56 3.29 9.78
N GLY A 280 -24.72 2.66 8.95
CA GLY A 280 -25.06 1.37 8.36
C GLY A 280 -25.22 0.25 9.40
N ARG A 281 -24.62 0.36 10.59
CA ARG A 281 -24.87 -0.58 11.69
C ARG A 281 -26.15 -0.26 12.45
N ALA A 282 -26.43 1.03 12.68
CA ALA A 282 -27.68 1.47 13.28
C ALA A 282 -28.92 1.07 12.44
N ASP A 283 -28.80 1.12 11.11
CA ASP A 283 -29.84 0.63 10.19
C ASP A 283 -30.11 -0.87 10.33
N ARG A 284 -29.04 -1.67 10.49
CA ARG A 284 -29.14 -3.14 10.60
C ARG A 284 -29.57 -3.59 12.00
N ASP A 285 -29.18 -2.86 13.02
CA ASP A 285 -29.47 -3.15 14.42
C ASP A 285 -29.87 -1.85 15.13
N ARG A 286 -31.16 -1.68 15.38
CA ARG A 286 -31.71 -0.50 16.08
C ARG A 286 -31.16 -0.35 17.50
N THR A 287 -30.65 -1.42 18.11
CA THR A 287 -30.07 -1.37 19.45
C THR A 287 -28.58 -1.01 19.45
N TRP A 288 -27.94 -0.96 18.28
CA TRP A 288 -26.52 -0.67 18.11
C TRP A 288 -26.05 0.60 18.84
N PRO A 289 -26.70 1.78 18.71
CA PRO A 289 -26.25 2.98 19.41
C PRO A 289 -26.27 2.82 20.94
N ARG A 290 -27.27 2.09 21.47
CA ARG A 290 -27.39 1.80 22.90
C ARG A 290 -26.28 0.88 23.38
N LEU A 291 -25.88 -0.11 22.58
CA LEU A 291 -24.76 -1.00 22.92
C LEU A 291 -23.43 -0.26 22.92
N VAL A 292 -23.16 0.55 21.89
CA VAL A 292 -21.95 1.36 21.81
C VAL A 292 -21.85 2.32 23.01
N ALA A 293 -22.95 2.97 23.39
CA ALA A 293 -23.00 3.83 24.57
C ALA A 293 -22.64 3.06 25.86
N GLN A 294 -23.22 1.87 26.06
CA GLN A 294 -22.91 1.03 27.22
C GLN A 294 -21.43 0.61 27.26
N TRP A 295 -20.87 0.19 26.13
CA TRP A 295 -19.46 -0.18 26.05
C TRP A 295 -18.52 1.00 26.31
N ARG A 296 -18.87 2.21 25.85
CA ARG A 296 -18.10 3.44 26.11
C ARG A 296 -18.17 3.89 27.58
N SER A 297 -19.30 3.67 28.25
CA SER A 297 -19.47 4.00 29.68
C SER A 297 -18.83 2.98 30.62
N GLY A 298 -18.47 1.78 30.12
CA GLY A 298 -17.81 0.74 30.90
C GLY A 298 -16.41 1.15 31.36
N ARG A 299 -15.92 0.55 32.45
CA ARG A 299 -14.53 0.74 32.89
C ARG A 299 -13.58 0.19 31.82
N PRO A 300 -12.50 0.93 31.45
CA PRO A 300 -11.49 0.41 30.53
C PRO A 300 -10.93 -0.92 31.04
N ARG A 301 -10.95 -1.96 30.20
CA ARG A 301 -10.26 -3.21 30.52
C ARG A 301 -8.74 -2.97 30.50
N GLN A 302 -8.06 -3.39 31.56
CA GLN A 302 -6.61 -3.20 31.68
C GLN A 302 -5.81 -3.98 30.63
N VAL A 303 -6.27 -5.18 30.24
CA VAL A 303 -5.60 -6.04 29.25
C VAL A 303 -6.57 -6.46 28.16
N GLN A 304 -6.13 -6.32 26.91
CA GLN A 304 -6.90 -6.68 25.72
C GLN A 304 -6.45 -8.00 25.12
N ALA A 305 -7.41 -8.70 24.50
CA ALA A 305 -7.15 -9.84 23.63
C ALA A 305 -6.56 -9.35 22.30
N CYS A 306 -5.28 -9.02 22.36
CA CYS A 306 -4.44 -8.64 21.24
C CYS A 306 -3.16 -9.42 21.50
N ASP A 307 -2.85 -10.45 20.74
CA ASP A 307 -1.55 -11.12 20.85
C ASP A 307 -0.54 -10.43 19.92
N VAL A 308 0.75 -10.75 20.10
CA VAL A 308 1.82 -10.11 19.34
C VAL A 308 1.77 -10.49 17.85
N ALA A 309 1.35 -11.71 17.52
CA ALA A 309 1.30 -12.18 16.13
C ALA A 309 0.20 -11.47 15.34
N LEU A 310 -1.02 -11.40 15.91
CA LEU A 310 -2.15 -10.67 15.33
C LEU A 310 -1.83 -9.18 15.22
N ALA A 311 -1.26 -8.56 16.25
CA ALA A 311 -0.89 -7.15 16.20
C ALA A 311 0.11 -6.86 15.07
N THR A 312 1.11 -7.73 14.91
CA THR A 312 2.12 -7.61 13.85
C THR A 312 1.51 -7.81 12.46
N ALA A 313 0.60 -8.79 12.30
CA ALA A 313 -0.11 -9.03 11.04
C ALA A 313 -0.97 -7.82 10.64
N VAL A 314 -1.74 -7.25 11.59
CA VAL A 314 -2.53 -6.02 11.37
C VAL A 314 -1.63 -4.85 10.99
N ALA A 315 -0.53 -4.64 11.72
CA ALA A 315 0.43 -3.58 11.41
C ALA A 315 1.06 -3.75 10.02
N GLY A 316 1.41 -4.98 9.62
CA GLY A 316 1.95 -5.29 8.30
C GLY A 316 0.97 -4.99 7.17
N VAL A 317 -0.28 -5.45 7.28
CA VAL A 317 -1.33 -5.19 6.28
C VAL A 317 -1.65 -3.70 6.20
N ALA A 318 -1.79 -3.02 7.34
CA ALA A 318 -2.03 -1.59 7.39
C ALA A 318 -0.86 -0.77 6.79
N ALA A 319 0.39 -1.18 7.04
CA ALA A 319 1.56 -0.56 6.43
C ALA A 319 1.54 -0.76 4.90
N GLY A 320 1.20 -1.97 4.42
CA GLY A 320 1.05 -2.22 2.98
C GLY A 320 0.01 -1.33 2.31
N HIS A 321 -1.17 -1.17 2.93
CA HIS A 321 -2.22 -0.29 2.43
C HIS A 321 -1.81 1.19 2.46
N ALA A 322 -1.13 1.63 3.53
CA ALA A 322 -0.62 2.99 3.63
C ALA A 322 0.46 3.26 2.56
N LEU A 323 1.42 2.34 2.36
CA LEU A 323 2.46 2.48 1.34
C LEU A 323 1.89 2.50 -0.07
N ALA A 324 0.92 1.63 -0.38
CA ALA A 324 0.22 1.66 -1.67
C ALA A 324 -0.37 3.05 -1.96
N PHE A 325 -1.08 3.63 -0.98
CA PHE A 325 -1.62 4.98 -1.09
C PHE A 325 -0.54 6.05 -1.28
N LEU A 326 0.51 6.02 -0.47
CA LEU A 326 1.62 6.98 -0.54
C LEU A 326 2.40 6.88 -1.87
N ASP A 327 2.36 5.72 -2.53
CA ASP A 327 2.95 5.50 -3.85
C ASP A 327 1.99 5.84 -5.02
N GLY A 328 0.79 6.33 -4.72
CA GLY A 328 -0.21 6.77 -5.70
C GLY A 328 -1.22 5.72 -6.15
N GLU A 329 -1.31 4.59 -5.44
CA GLU A 329 -2.29 3.52 -5.74
C GLU A 329 -3.44 3.53 -4.72
N LEU A 330 -4.65 3.17 -5.13
CA LEU A 330 -5.77 3.03 -4.18
C LEU A 330 -5.70 1.68 -3.46
N PRO A 331 -5.56 1.63 -2.12
CA PRO A 331 -5.54 0.37 -1.40
C PRO A 331 -6.91 -0.29 -1.42
N SER A 332 -6.95 -1.62 -1.36
CA SER A 332 -8.19 -2.41 -1.30
C SER A 332 -9.02 -2.20 -0.02
N SER A 333 -8.52 -1.40 0.93
CA SER A 333 -9.27 -0.95 2.10
C SER A 333 -9.96 0.41 1.88
N ALA A 334 -9.78 1.06 0.73
CA ALA A 334 -10.55 2.23 0.34
C ALA A 334 -12.03 1.84 0.25
N GLY A 335 -12.86 2.32 1.18
CA GLY A 335 -14.26 1.90 1.30
C GLY A 335 -14.47 0.46 1.77
N ALA A 336 -13.48 -0.18 2.42
CA ALA A 336 -13.62 -1.53 2.96
C ALA A 336 -12.81 -1.74 4.25
N ARG A 337 -13.31 -2.61 5.14
CA ARG A 337 -12.59 -3.13 6.31
C ARG A 337 -12.07 -4.52 6.00
N TRP A 338 -10.76 -4.68 6.11
CA TRP A 338 -10.12 -5.98 6.13
C TRP A 338 -10.13 -6.51 7.56
N GLU A 339 -10.73 -7.67 7.76
CA GLU A 339 -10.91 -8.29 9.07
C GLU A 339 -10.26 -9.68 9.07
N THR A 340 -9.69 -10.04 10.21
CA THR A 340 -9.14 -11.37 10.44
C THR A 340 -9.25 -11.75 11.91
N SER A 341 -9.38 -13.03 12.24
CA SER A 341 -9.53 -13.47 13.63
C SER A 341 -8.61 -14.63 13.96
N VAL A 342 -8.12 -14.65 15.20
CA VAL A 342 -7.38 -15.80 15.74
C VAL A 342 -8.28 -17.03 15.86
N PRO A 343 -7.71 -18.26 15.77
CA PRO A 343 -6.30 -18.56 15.51
C PRO A 343 -5.93 -18.63 14.02
N ARG A 344 -6.91 -18.56 13.10
CA ARG A 344 -6.69 -18.90 11.68
C ARG A 344 -6.02 -17.80 10.88
N LEU A 345 -6.27 -16.53 11.23
CA LEU A 345 -5.75 -15.36 10.52
C LEU A 345 -6.17 -15.31 9.03
N ASP A 346 -7.36 -15.81 8.70
CA ASP A 346 -7.97 -15.66 7.37
C ASP A 346 -8.45 -14.21 7.19
N TRP A 347 -8.01 -13.53 6.13
CA TRP A 347 -8.37 -12.14 5.86
C TRP A 347 -9.58 -12.03 4.94
N HIS A 348 -10.54 -11.17 5.32
CA HIS A 348 -11.74 -10.90 4.55
C HIS A 348 -11.99 -9.40 4.42
N ALA A 349 -12.29 -8.94 3.22
CA ALA A 349 -12.74 -7.57 3.01
C ALA A 349 -14.26 -7.47 3.21
N ARG A 350 -14.69 -6.49 4.01
CA ARG A 350 -16.08 -6.11 4.27
C ARG A 350 -16.31 -4.70 3.77
N PRO A 351 -17.19 -4.47 2.78
CA PRO A 351 -17.41 -3.13 2.25
C PRO A 351 -18.01 -2.20 3.31
N VAL A 352 -17.58 -0.93 3.27
CA VAL A 352 -18.16 0.19 4.01
C VAL A 352 -18.77 1.13 3.00
N TRP A 353 -20.06 0.96 2.75
CA TRP A 353 -20.79 1.77 1.79
C TRP A 353 -20.99 3.18 2.32
N ALA A 354 -20.93 4.17 1.43
CA ALA A 354 -21.33 5.52 1.74
C ALA A 354 -22.80 5.54 2.19
N HIS A 355 -23.09 6.22 3.29
CA HIS A 355 -24.43 6.25 3.87
C HIS A 355 -25.11 7.60 3.56
N PRO A 356 -26.34 7.64 3.03
CA PRO A 356 -27.02 8.89 2.66
C PRO A 356 -27.20 9.87 3.83
N ALA A 357 -27.42 9.37 5.05
CA ALA A 357 -27.54 10.22 6.25
C ALA A 357 -26.19 10.65 6.84
N CYS A 358 -25.05 10.27 6.24
CA CYS A 358 -23.73 10.68 6.71
C CYS A 358 -23.28 11.95 5.99
N SER A 359 -22.89 12.96 6.75
CA SER A 359 -22.43 14.27 6.24
C SER A 359 -21.02 14.27 5.62
N CYS A 360 -20.41 13.10 5.39
CA CYS A 360 -19.04 13.01 4.86
C CYS A 360 -18.93 13.26 3.35
N GLY A 361 -20.05 13.46 2.65
CA GLY A 361 -20.09 13.75 1.20
C GLY A 361 -19.89 12.54 0.28
N ALA A 362 -19.52 11.36 0.80
CA ALA A 362 -19.23 10.18 -0.03
C ALA A 362 -20.46 9.65 -0.81
N ALA A 363 -21.66 9.84 -0.27
CA ALA A 363 -22.90 9.39 -0.93
C ALA A 363 -23.29 10.27 -2.13
N GLU A 364 -22.89 11.54 -2.14
CA GLU A 364 -23.26 12.50 -3.19
C GLU A 364 -22.44 12.28 -4.47
N LYS A 365 -21.14 11.97 -4.34
CA LYS A 365 -20.27 11.70 -5.50
C LYS A 365 -20.60 10.38 -6.21
N GLY A 366 -21.01 9.34 -5.48
CA GLY A 366 -21.40 8.05 -6.07
C GLY A 366 -22.62 8.12 -6.99
N ASN A 367 -23.47 9.16 -6.83
CA ASN A 367 -24.65 9.38 -7.67
C ASN A 367 -24.32 10.12 -8.97
N GLY A 368 -23.15 10.75 -9.08
CA GLY A 368 -22.74 11.57 -10.24
C GLY A 368 -22.18 10.77 -11.42
N GLU A 369 -21.62 9.58 -11.18
CA GLU A 369 -20.98 8.75 -12.23
C GLU A 369 -21.89 7.66 -12.83
N HIS A 370 -23.15 7.56 -12.38
CA HIS A 370 -24.13 6.59 -12.90
C HIS A 370 -25.24 7.20 -13.79
N THR A 371 -25.10 8.44 -14.25
CA THR A 371 -25.89 8.91 -15.42
C THR A 371 -25.21 8.45 -16.72
N ALA A 372 -25.06 7.14 -16.88
CA ALA A 372 -24.83 6.56 -18.19
C ALA A 372 -26.11 6.79 -19.00
N LYS A 373 -25.98 7.58 -20.06
CA LYS A 373 -26.98 7.78 -21.12
C LYS A 373 -27.77 6.50 -21.36
N GLU A 374 -29.09 6.57 -21.19
CA GLU A 374 -30.04 5.60 -21.71
C GLU A 374 -29.80 5.46 -23.23
N GLY A 375 -29.00 4.46 -23.60
CA GLY A 375 -28.96 3.93 -24.95
C GLY A 375 -30.09 2.92 -25.07
N GLU A 376 -30.97 3.14 -26.03
CA GLU A 376 -32.15 2.34 -26.32
C GLU A 376 -31.85 0.81 -26.36
N PRO A 377 -32.77 -0.03 -25.86
CA PRO A 377 -32.61 -1.47 -25.94
C PRO A 377 -32.93 -1.96 -27.36
N HIS A 378 -31.93 -2.47 -28.07
CA HIS A 378 -32.18 -3.23 -29.29
C HIS A 378 -32.75 -4.60 -28.95
N GLU A 379 -33.98 -4.83 -29.41
CA GLU A 379 -34.62 -6.14 -29.50
C GLU A 379 -33.79 -7.08 -30.39
N THR A 380 -33.56 -8.29 -29.92
CA THR A 380 -33.57 -9.45 -30.81
C THR A 380 -34.04 -10.67 -30.02
N MET A 381 -35.26 -11.07 -30.34
CA MET A 381 -35.90 -12.30 -29.92
C MET A 381 -35.22 -13.51 -30.58
N ALA A 382 -34.97 -14.57 -29.82
CA ALA A 382 -35.41 -15.92 -30.16
C ALA A 382 -35.26 -16.87 -28.96
N GLU A 383 -36.39 -17.48 -28.63
CA GLU A 383 -36.71 -18.42 -27.57
C GLU A 383 -35.81 -19.68 -27.53
N GLN A 384 -35.53 -20.18 -26.33
CA GLN A 384 -36.00 -21.49 -25.85
C GLN A 384 -35.53 -21.75 -24.40
N GLN A 385 -36.50 -21.98 -23.50
CA GLN A 385 -36.37 -22.56 -22.16
C GLN A 385 -37.23 -23.84 -22.14
N PRO A 386 -37.15 -24.72 -21.10
CA PRO A 386 -36.04 -25.04 -20.20
C PRO A 386 -35.86 -26.58 -20.03
N SER A 387 -34.75 -27.02 -19.44
CA SER A 387 -34.77 -28.28 -18.67
C SER A 387 -33.94 -28.12 -17.41
N ALA A 388 -34.59 -28.43 -16.30
CA ALA A 388 -34.03 -28.45 -14.95
C ALA A 388 -33.10 -29.67 -14.78
N ASP A 389 -31.95 -29.44 -14.16
CA ASP A 389 -31.37 -30.32 -13.12
C ASP A 389 -30.11 -29.67 -12.50
N LEU A 390 -30.11 -29.63 -11.17
CA LEU A 390 -29.03 -29.18 -10.26
C LEU A 390 -27.87 -30.22 -10.23
N PRO A 391 -26.75 -30.04 -9.50
CA PRO A 391 -26.03 -28.83 -9.04
C PRO A 391 -24.54 -28.86 -9.47
N ARG A 392 -23.93 -27.69 -9.75
CA ARG A 392 -22.53 -27.62 -10.19
C ARG A 392 -21.56 -27.35 -9.03
N LYS A 393 -20.76 -28.36 -8.71
CA LYS A 393 -19.44 -28.24 -8.06
C LYS A 393 -18.54 -27.25 -8.82
N ALA A 394 -17.71 -26.54 -8.04
CA ALA A 394 -16.37 -26.05 -8.36
C ALA A 394 -16.17 -25.18 -9.62
N ARG A 395 -15.77 -23.92 -9.40
CA ARG A 395 -14.89 -23.10 -10.26
C ARG A 395 -14.46 -21.86 -9.47
N ALA A 396 -13.27 -21.28 -9.61
CA ALA A 396 -12.18 -21.56 -10.55
C ALA A 396 -10.87 -21.08 -9.92
N ALA A 397 -9.84 -21.92 -9.98
CA ALA A 397 -8.47 -21.45 -10.03
C ALA A 397 -8.36 -20.42 -11.18
N ARG A 398 -7.80 -19.24 -10.88
CA ARG A 398 -7.43 -18.27 -11.91
C ARG A 398 -6.37 -18.92 -12.79
N LEU A 399 -6.79 -19.28 -14.00
CA LEU A 399 -5.89 -19.70 -15.06
C LEU A 399 -4.88 -18.56 -15.31
N SER A 400 -3.61 -18.92 -15.26
CA SER A 400 -2.49 -18.09 -15.71
C SER A 400 -2.75 -17.63 -17.15
N GLY A 401 -2.98 -16.34 -17.35
CA GLY A 401 -3.08 -15.77 -18.68
C GLY A 401 -1.73 -15.84 -19.38
N THR A 402 -1.59 -16.72 -20.36
CA THR A 402 -0.49 -16.71 -21.32
C THR A 402 -0.70 -15.53 -22.27
N TRP A 403 -0.10 -14.39 -21.97
CA TRP A 403 0.01 -13.29 -22.92
C TRP A 403 1.24 -13.54 -23.79
N ARG A 404 1.03 -14.07 -25.00
CA ARG A 404 2.04 -14.10 -26.05
C ARG A 404 2.07 -12.71 -26.69
N ALA A 405 3.04 -11.90 -26.30
CA ALA A 405 3.44 -10.78 -27.15
C ALA A 405 4.30 -11.38 -28.27
N HIS A 406 3.78 -11.38 -29.50
CA HIS A 406 4.55 -11.76 -30.67
C HIS A 406 5.63 -10.71 -30.93
N VAL A 407 6.89 -11.16 -30.95
CA VAL A 407 8.07 -10.38 -31.34
C VAL A 407 8.34 -10.57 -32.82
#